data_AF-A0A4V3YT54-F1
#
_entry.id   AF-A0A4V3YT54-F1
#
_cell.length_a   1.000
_cell.length_b   1.000
_cell.length_c   1.000
_cell.angle_alpha   90.00
_cell.angle_beta   90.00
_cell.angle_gamma   90.00
#
_symmetry.space_group_name_H-M   'P 1'
#
loop_
_entity.id
_entity.type
_entity.pdbx_description
1 polymer ?
#
loop_
_entity_poly.entity_id
_entity_poly.type
_entity_poly.pdbx_seq_one_letter_code
_entity_poly.pdbx_strand_id
1 'polypeptide(L)'
;MLIWAALVVLGAAALVAAMVPVGPDWLGAAGSIVIATTYTSALAARTGGRPIVFGLLALVCGLAAVLTEQELLLTGAAVSTSAIAAVLGVMGTIPAQGFLGAVRECIVALVYAGVGAMATVGFEPAVDTVRFEYVGLGMAFFGALILVNRLGAGLHGLGRRGLIVVGIGAVLLAATLLYAELLRRYGSAALVDELLSWVAWSREHLGAFPRPIETLLGVPALAYGCHMRARRRQGWWVCAFGVAATSPTATALANPAVTVEEAVLSVVYGLVVGLVIGWLAIRIDLALTGNRGRRSRAAEQAAAVRPEPSRFAPLL
;
A
#
# COMPACT_ATOMS: atom_id res chain seq x y z
N MET A 1 2.42 -15.77 -14.83
CA MET A 1 2.67 -14.33 -15.06
C MET A 1 1.74 -13.75 -16.11
N LEU A 2 1.80 -14.21 -17.38
CA LEU A 2 0.97 -13.66 -18.46
C LEU A 2 -0.54 -13.70 -18.17
N ILE A 3 -1.02 -14.78 -17.56
CA ILE A 3 -2.44 -14.93 -17.18
C ILE A 3 -2.85 -13.85 -16.16
N TRP A 4 -2.10 -13.65 -15.09
CA TRP A 4 -2.44 -12.61 -14.11
C TRP A 4 -2.38 -11.21 -14.71
N ALA A 5 -1.36 -10.92 -15.53
CA ALA A 5 -1.28 -9.62 -16.19
C ALA A 5 -2.47 -9.37 -17.12
N ALA A 6 -2.86 -10.38 -17.91
CA ALA A 6 -4.03 -10.31 -18.79
C ALA A 6 -5.32 -10.11 -17.98
N LEU A 7 -5.52 -10.87 -16.90
CA LEU A 7 -6.70 -10.75 -16.04
C LEU A 7 -6.77 -9.38 -15.34
N VAL A 8 -5.64 -8.84 -14.89
CA VAL A 8 -5.59 -7.50 -14.31
C VAL A 8 -5.94 -6.44 -15.35
N VAL A 9 -5.39 -6.54 -16.56
CA VAL A 9 -5.71 -5.60 -17.66
C VAL A 9 -7.18 -5.69 -18.04
N LEU A 10 -7.74 -6.90 -18.19
CA LEU A 10 -9.15 -7.10 -18.53
C LEU A 10 -10.08 -6.61 -17.41
N GLY A 11 -9.77 -6.93 -16.16
CA GLY A 11 -10.54 -6.47 -14.99
C GLY A 11 -10.51 -4.94 -14.87
N ALA A 12 -9.33 -4.33 -15.02
CA ALA A 12 -9.20 -2.87 -15.01
C ALA A 12 -9.93 -2.21 -16.19
N ALA A 13 -9.85 -2.80 -17.39
CA ALA A 13 -10.58 -2.30 -18.55
C ALA A 13 -12.10 -2.36 -18.33
N ALA A 14 -12.62 -3.43 -17.72
CA ALA A 14 -14.03 -3.54 -17.35
C ALA A 14 -14.44 -2.47 -16.32
N LEU A 15 -13.61 -2.21 -15.31
CA LEU A 15 -13.85 -1.15 -14.32
C LEU A 15 -13.84 0.24 -14.94
N VAL A 16 -12.91 0.54 -15.84
CA VAL A 16 -12.87 1.82 -16.58
C VAL A 16 -14.08 1.95 -17.50
N ALA A 17 -14.48 0.86 -18.18
CA ALA A 17 -15.68 0.87 -19.01
C ALA A 17 -16.96 1.10 -18.19
N ALA A 18 -17.03 0.59 -16.96
CA ALA A 18 -18.14 0.81 -16.03
C ALA A 18 -18.27 2.29 -15.58
N MET A 19 -17.23 3.11 -15.73
CA MET A 19 -17.33 4.55 -15.46
C MET A 19 -18.15 5.31 -16.52
N VAL A 20 -18.43 4.69 -17.67
CA VAL A 20 -19.25 5.29 -18.73
C VAL A 20 -20.72 4.89 -18.52
N PRO A 21 -21.65 5.85 -18.34
CA PRO A 21 -23.05 5.59 -17.96
C PRO A 21 -23.93 4.99 -19.08
N VAL A 22 -23.32 4.39 -20.10
CA VAL A 22 -23.98 3.82 -21.28
C VAL A 22 -23.71 2.31 -21.39
N GLY A 23 -22.80 1.78 -20.56
CA GLY A 23 -22.42 0.37 -20.56
C GLY A 23 -23.30 -0.52 -19.66
N PRO A 24 -23.11 -1.84 -19.72
CA PRO A 24 -23.77 -2.77 -18.81
C PRO A 24 -23.37 -2.54 -17.34
N ASP A 25 -24.36 -2.44 -16.45
CA ASP A 25 -24.18 -2.17 -15.02
C ASP A 25 -23.36 -3.26 -14.30
N TRP A 26 -23.36 -4.49 -14.82
CA TRP A 26 -22.61 -5.61 -14.24
C TRP A 26 -21.09 -5.55 -14.48
N LEU A 27 -20.60 -4.64 -15.33
CA LEU A 27 -19.16 -4.53 -15.64
C LEU A 27 -18.33 -4.16 -14.41
N GLY A 28 -18.85 -3.30 -13.53
CA GLY A 28 -18.18 -2.88 -12.29
C GLY A 28 -17.95 -4.07 -11.36
N ALA A 29 -19.02 -4.82 -11.10
CA ALA A 29 -18.99 -6.02 -10.26
C ALA A 29 -18.08 -7.11 -10.84
N ALA A 30 -18.20 -7.40 -12.15
CA ALA A 30 -17.37 -8.40 -12.82
C ALA A 30 -15.88 -8.04 -12.79
N GLY A 31 -15.54 -6.78 -13.10
CA GLY A 31 -14.18 -6.27 -13.03
C GLY A 31 -13.60 -6.37 -11.62
N SER A 32 -14.40 -6.04 -10.60
CA SER A 32 -14.02 -6.10 -9.20
C SER A 32 -13.72 -7.54 -8.74
N ILE A 33 -14.59 -8.49 -9.09
CA ILE A 33 -14.39 -9.92 -8.81
C ILE A 33 -13.11 -10.44 -9.48
N VAL A 34 -12.87 -10.08 -10.74
CA VAL A 34 -11.67 -10.49 -11.48
C VAL A 34 -10.40 -9.95 -10.82
N ILE A 35 -10.37 -8.68 -10.44
CA ILE A 35 -9.22 -8.08 -9.75
C ILE A 35 -9.02 -8.72 -8.38
N ALA A 36 -10.07 -8.82 -7.55
CA ALA A 36 -10.00 -9.41 -6.22
C ALA A 36 -9.48 -10.86 -6.26
N THR A 37 -10.02 -11.67 -7.19
CA THR A 37 -9.60 -13.05 -7.42
C THR A 37 -8.13 -13.13 -7.86
N THR A 38 -7.75 -12.29 -8.83
CA THR A 38 -6.41 -12.30 -9.41
C THR A 38 -5.37 -11.83 -8.39
N TYR A 39 -5.66 -10.77 -7.63
CA TYR A 39 -4.77 -10.25 -6.60
C TYR A 39 -4.61 -11.22 -5.43
N THR A 40 -5.69 -11.88 -5.00
CA THR A 40 -5.62 -12.93 -3.99
C THR A 40 -4.76 -14.09 -4.45
N SER A 41 -4.96 -14.55 -5.70
CA SER A 41 -4.17 -15.62 -6.30
C SER A 41 -2.69 -15.22 -6.44
N ALA A 42 -2.41 -14.00 -6.89
CA ALA A 42 -1.06 -13.48 -7.03
C ALA A 42 -0.34 -13.33 -5.69
N LEU A 43 -1.04 -12.84 -4.64
CA LEU A 43 -0.49 -12.73 -3.30
C LEU A 43 -0.18 -14.11 -2.71
N ALA A 44 -1.08 -15.08 -2.89
CA ALA A 44 -0.86 -16.46 -2.48
C ALA A 44 0.34 -17.08 -3.20
N ALA A 45 0.50 -16.86 -4.51
CA ALA A 45 1.67 -17.35 -5.23
C ALA A 45 2.97 -16.67 -4.78
N ARG A 46 2.96 -15.35 -4.57
CA ARG A 46 4.13 -14.58 -4.14
C ARG A 46 4.62 -15.02 -2.76
N THR A 47 3.71 -15.51 -1.91
CA THR A 47 4.00 -15.95 -0.54
C THR A 47 4.21 -17.46 -0.42
N GLY A 48 4.34 -18.20 -1.53
CA GLY A 48 4.56 -19.65 -1.53
C GLY A 48 3.34 -20.47 -1.07
N GLY A 49 2.15 -19.90 -1.14
CA GLY A 49 0.88 -20.54 -0.80
C GLY A 49 0.24 -21.31 -1.96
N ARG A 50 -1.07 -21.59 -1.86
CA ARG A 50 -1.87 -22.32 -2.86
C ARG A 50 -2.71 -21.34 -3.69
N PRO A 51 -2.20 -20.78 -4.81
CA PRO A 51 -2.85 -19.67 -5.52
C PRO A 51 -4.22 -20.02 -6.11
N ILE A 52 -4.44 -21.29 -6.49
CA ILE A 52 -5.73 -21.74 -7.02
C ILE A 52 -6.77 -21.77 -5.91
N VAL A 53 -6.42 -22.31 -4.73
CA VAL A 53 -7.36 -22.43 -3.60
C VAL A 53 -7.81 -21.06 -3.11
N PHE A 54 -6.86 -20.15 -2.85
CA PHE A 54 -7.19 -18.81 -2.37
C PHE A 54 -7.85 -17.95 -3.45
N GLY A 55 -7.47 -18.11 -4.73
CA GLY A 55 -8.16 -17.48 -5.85
C GLY A 55 -9.61 -17.94 -5.97
N LEU A 56 -9.87 -19.24 -5.93
CA LEU A 56 -11.24 -19.78 -5.96
C LEU A 56 -12.06 -19.34 -4.75
N LEU A 57 -11.46 -19.27 -3.56
CA LEU A 57 -12.15 -18.75 -2.38
C LEU A 57 -12.55 -17.28 -2.57
N ALA A 58 -11.65 -16.44 -3.07
CA ALA A 58 -11.95 -15.05 -3.39
C ALA A 58 -13.03 -14.90 -4.47
N LEU A 59 -13.00 -15.75 -5.49
CA LEU A 59 -14.04 -15.81 -6.53
C LEU A 59 -15.40 -16.15 -5.92
N VAL A 60 -15.48 -17.19 -5.09
CA VAL A 60 -16.72 -17.61 -4.42
C VAL A 60 -17.24 -16.52 -3.50
N CYS A 61 -16.38 -15.89 -2.68
CA CYS A 61 -16.77 -14.78 -1.82
C CYS A 61 -17.26 -13.56 -2.61
N GLY A 62 -16.58 -13.20 -3.70
CA GLY A 62 -16.97 -12.08 -4.57
C GLY A 62 -18.29 -12.34 -5.29
N LEU A 63 -18.47 -13.56 -5.83
CA LEU A 63 -19.74 -13.97 -6.44
C LEU A 63 -20.87 -14.01 -5.41
N ALA A 64 -20.64 -14.55 -4.22
CA ALA A 64 -21.63 -14.57 -3.15
C ALA A 64 -22.06 -13.15 -2.76
N ALA A 65 -21.10 -12.22 -2.62
CA ALA A 65 -21.41 -10.83 -2.32
C ALA A 65 -22.28 -10.18 -3.40
N VAL A 66 -21.93 -10.33 -4.68
CA VAL A 66 -22.67 -9.74 -5.81
C VAL A 66 -24.03 -10.40 -6.01
N LEU A 67 -24.14 -11.72 -5.92
CA LEU A 67 -25.39 -12.44 -6.17
C LEU A 67 -26.42 -12.31 -5.04
N THR A 68 -25.97 -12.02 -3.81
CA THR A 68 -26.87 -11.84 -2.67
C THR A 68 -27.29 -10.39 -2.48
N GLU A 69 -26.58 -9.43 -3.10
CA GLU A 69 -26.80 -7.98 -3.00
C GLU A 69 -26.90 -7.47 -1.55
N GLN A 70 -26.30 -8.20 -0.60
CA GLN A 70 -26.28 -7.77 0.80
C GLN A 70 -25.17 -6.74 1.00
N GLU A 71 -25.53 -5.55 1.47
CA GLU A 71 -24.59 -4.44 1.74
C GLU A 71 -23.39 -4.90 2.59
N LEU A 72 -23.61 -5.74 3.60
CA LEU A 72 -22.55 -6.28 4.45
C LEU A 72 -21.54 -7.13 3.68
N LEU A 73 -21.99 -7.95 2.73
CA LEU A 73 -21.12 -8.82 1.94
C LEU A 73 -20.37 -8.03 0.87
N LEU A 74 -21.02 -7.05 0.23
CA LEU A 74 -20.38 -6.12 -0.71
C LEU A 74 -19.29 -5.29 -0.02
N THR A 75 -19.61 -4.69 1.14
CA THR A 75 -18.63 -3.95 1.95
C THR A 75 -17.50 -4.86 2.43
N GLY A 76 -17.79 -6.09 2.87
CA GLY A 76 -16.79 -7.07 3.25
C GLY A 76 -15.84 -7.44 2.10
N ALA A 77 -16.37 -7.65 0.89
CA ALA A 77 -15.59 -7.91 -0.32
C ALA A 77 -14.72 -6.70 -0.70
N ALA A 78 -15.26 -5.48 -0.62
CA ALA A 78 -14.56 -4.24 -0.92
C ALA A 78 -13.38 -3.99 0.04
N VAL A 79 -13.59 -4.13 1.36
CA VAL A 79 -12.54 -4.01 2.40
C VAL A 79 -11.47 -5.08 2.22
N SER A 80 -11.88 -6.34 1.97
CA SER A 80 -10.92 -7.43 1.78
C SER A 80 -10.06 -7.19 0.53
N THR A 81 -10.68 -6.72 -0.56
CA THR A 81 -10.00 -6.39 -1.81
C THR A 81 -9.00 -5.26 -1.64
N SER A 82 -9.37 -4.18 -0.94
CA SER A 82 -8.43 -3.07 -0.67
C SER A 82 -7.26 -3.52 0.21
N ALA A 83 -7.52 -4.35 1.23
CA ALA A 83 -6.48 -4.89 2.09
C ALA A 83 -5.52 -5.82 1.33
N ILE A 84 -6.04 -6.71 0.49
CA ILE A 84 -5.25 -7.60 -0.35
C ILE A 84 -4.42 -6.80 -1.37
N ALA A 85 -5.00 -5.80 -2.02
CA ALA A 85 -4.30 -4.91 -2.95
C ALA A 85 -3.16 -4.15 -2.25
N ALA A 86 -3.41 -3.63 -1.05
CA ALA A 86 -2.41 -2.93 -0.26
C ALA A 86 -1.23 -3.85 0.10
N VAL A 87 -1.51 -5.05 0.59
CA VAL A 87 -0.48 -6.04 0.93
C VAL A 87 0.27 -6.53 -0.30
N LEU A 88 -0.44 -6.82 -1.40
CA LEU A 88 0.17 -7.23 -2.66
C LEU A 88 1.08 -6.14 -3.23
N GLY A 89 0.70 -4.86 -3.11
CA GLY A 89 1.55 -3.74 -3.49
C GLY A 89 2.90 -3.77 -2.78
N VAL A 90 2.91 -4.04 -1.47
CA VAL A 90 4.15 -4.20 -0.69
C VAL A 90 4.92 -5.47 -1.08
N MET A 91 4.25 -6.63 -1.10
CA MET A 91 4.89 -7.94 -1.38
C MET A 91 5.40 -8.07 -2.82
N GLY A 92 4.79 -7.30 -3.73
CA GLY A 92 5.19 -7.18 -5.12
C GLY A 92 6.47 -6.38 -5.31
N THR A 93 6.97 -5.64 -4.32
CA THR A 93 8.23 -4.90 -4.46
C THR A 93 9.44 -5.83 -4.49
N ILE A 94 10.51 -5.39 -5.15
CA ILE A 94 11.82 -6.07 -5.18
C ILE A 94 12.92 -5.22 -4.49
N PRO A 95 14.05 -5.83 -4.09
CA PRO A 95 15.15 -5.08 -3.51
C PRO A 95 15.71 -4.02 -4.47
N ALA A 96 16.03 -2.84 -3.95
CA ALA A 96 16.53 -1.71 -4.74
C ALA A 96 17.93 -1.28 -4.28
N GLN A 97 18.93 -1.41 -5.16
CA GLN A 97 20.31 -1.02 -4.83
C GLN A 97 20.51 0.51 -4.79
N GLY A 98 19.72 1.25 -5.56
CA GLY A 98 19.77 2.71 -5.66
C GLY A 98 18.42 3.37 -5.40
N PHE A 99 18.45 4.68 -5.16
CA PHE A 99 17.24 5.45 -4.86
C PHE A 99 16.22 5.43 -6.01
N LEU A 100 16.65 5.54 -7.27
CA LEU A 100 15.74 5.43 -8.42
C LEU A 100 15.07 4.05 -8.52
N GLY A 101 15.78 2.99 -8.12
CA GLY A 101 15.17 1.67 -7.98
C GLY A 101 14.07 1.68 -6.91
N ALA A 102 14.32 2.31 -5.77
CA ALA A 102 13.33 2.43 -4.70
C ALA A 102 12.12 3.27 -5.12
N VAL A 103 12.34 4.37 -5.86
CA VAL A 103 11.27 5.20 -6.46
C VAL A 103 10.40 4.34 -7.38
N ARG A 104 11.00 3.57 -8.29
CA ARG A 104 10.27 2.66 -9.18
C ARG A 104 9.43 1.66 -8.38
N GLU A 105 9.98 1.08 -7.32
CA GLU A 105 9.25 0.11 -6.51
C GLU A 105 8.10 0.75 -5.71
N CYS A 106 8.23 1.99 -5.24
CA CYS A 106 7.13 2.73 -4.65
C CYS A 106 6.01 2.98 -5.66
N ILE A 107 6.36 3.41 -6.88
CA ILE A 107 5.38 3.62 -7.96
C ILE A 107 4.64 2.30 -8.25
N VAL A 108 5.36 1.19 -8.41
CA VAL A 108 4.71 -0.11 -8.69
C VAL A 108 3.80 -0.54 -7.55
N ALA A 109 4.20 -0.36 -6.28
CA ALA A 109 3.36 -0.66 -5.13
C ALA A 109 2.06 0.17 -5.14
N LEU A 110 2.15 1.46 -5.44
CA LEU A 110 0.99 2.35 -5.54
C LEU A 110 0.11 2.04 -6.75
N VAL A 111 0.67 1.57 -7.87
CA VAL A 111 -0.13 1.11 -9.03
C VAL A 111 -0.96 -0.12 -8.66
N TYR A 112 -0.39 -1.09 -7.95
CA TYR A 112 -1.18 -2.23 -7.45
C TYR A 112 -2.34 -1.76 -6.57
N ALA A 113 -2.06 -0.83 -5.65
CA ALA A 113 -3.06 -0.25 -4.78
C ALA A 113 -4.13 0.54 -5.53
N GLY A 114 -3.76 1.37 -6.52
CA GLY A 114 -4.70 2.17 -7.31
C GLY A 114 -5.65 1.31 -8.14
N VAL A 115 -5.16 0.22 -8.73
CA VAL A 115 -6.04 -0.78 -9.38
C VAL A 115 -6.94 -1.46 -8.35
N GLY A 116 -6.44 -1.73 -7.14
CA GLY A 116 -7.23 -2.18 -6.01
C GLY A 116 -8.36 -1.20 -5.66
N ALA A 117 -8.10 0.11 -5.67
CA ALA A 117 -9.09 1.13 -5.39
C ALA A 117 -10.26 1.12 -6.37
N MET A 118 -9.98 0.95 -7.66
CA MET A 118 -11.02 0.80 -8.68
C MET A 118 -11.89 -0.45 -8.41
N ALA A 119 -11.26 -1.58 -8.09
CA ALA A 119 -11.97 -2.81 -7.77
C ALA A 119 -12.75 -2.73 -6.45
N THR A 120 -12.25 -1.97 -5.49
CA THR A 120 -12.93 -1.73 -4.21
C THR A 120 -14.22 -0.93 -4.42
N VAL A 121 -14.20 0.10 -5.27
CA VAL A 121 -15.39 0.91 -5.58
C VAL A 121 -16.37 0.15 -6.46
N GLY A 122 -15.91 -0.70 -7.37
CA GLY A 122 -16.81 -1.47 -8.25
C GLY A 122 -17.63 -2.56 -7.55
N PHE A 123 -17.41 -2.81 -6.25
CA PHE A 123 -18.34 -3.56 -5.39
C PHE A 123 -19.46 -2.71 -4.80
N GLU A 124 -19.48 -1.40 -5.07
CA GLU A 124 -20.46 -0.44 -4.55
C GLU A 124 -20.72 -0.57 -3.04
N PRO A 125 -19.66 -0.53 -2.20
CA PRO A 125 -19.83 -0.74 -0.77
C PRO A 125 -20.67 0.35 -0.11
N ALA A 126 -21.46 -0.02 0.89
CA ALA A 126 -22.07 0.94 1.81
C ALA A 126 -21.01 1.38 2.82
N VAL A 127 -20.53 2.63 2.70
CA VAL A 127 -19.31 3.09 3.39
C VAL A 127 -19.57 4.18 4.44
N ASP A 128 -19.24 3.88 5.70
CA ASP A 128 -18.69 4.91 6.60
C ASP A 128 -17.20 5.02 6.26
N THR A 129 -16.82 6.12 5.59
CA THR A 129 -15.47 6.30 5.04
C THR A 129 -14.38 6.11 6.09
N VAL A 130 -14.59 6.61 7.30
CA VAL A 130 -13.57 6.53 8.38
C VAL A 130 -13.41 5.10 8.84
N ARG A 131 -14.50 4.39 9.09
CA ARG A 131 -14.44 2.98 9.53
C ARG A 131 -13.84 2.10 8.45
N PHE A 132 -14.22 2.33 7.20
CA PHE A 132 -13.71 1.57 6.07
C PHE A 132 -12.20 1.72 5.90
N GLU A 133 -11.69 2.95 5.98
CA GLU A 133 -10.25 3.22 5.91
C GLU A 133 -9.48 2.56 7.08
N TYR A 134 -10.00 2.65 8.31
CA TYR A 134 -9.34 2.04 9.46
C TYR A 134 -9.36 0.52 9.44
N VAL A 135 -10.49 -0.10 9.05
CA VAL A 135 -10.58 -1.55 8.95
C VAL A 135 -9.69 -2.05 7.81
N GLY A 136 -9.70 -1.39 6.65
CA GLY A 136 -8.82 -1.71 5.53
C GLY A 136 -7.34 -1.61 5.92
N LEU A 137 -6.94 -0.51 6.56
CA LEU A 137 -5.57 -0.30 7.04
C LEU A 137 -5.17 -1.35 8.09
N GLY A 138 -6.02 -1.59 9.09
CA GLY A 138 -5.76 -2.56 10.15
C GLY A 138 -5.60 -3.98 9.61
N MET A 139 -6.49 -4.39 8.70
CA MET A 139 -6.47 -5.72 8.07
C MET A 139 -5.25 -5.89 7.16
N ALA A 140 -4.93 -4.87 6.36
CA ALA A 140 -3.74 -4.87 5.51
C ALA A 140 -2.45 -4.90 6.34
N PHE A 141 -2.38 -4.09 7.41
CA PHE A 141 -1.20 -4.03 8.26
C PHE A 141 -0.98 -5.35 8.99
N PHE A 142 -2.04 -5.93 9.56
CA PHE A 142 -1.99 -7.25 10.18
C PHE A 142 -1.57 -8.35 9.18
N GLY A 143 -2.16 -8.34 7.98
CA GLY A 143 -1.77 -9.25 6.90
C GLY A 143 -0.30 -9.11 6.52
N ALA A 144 0.21 -7.88 6.36
CA ALA A 144 1.61 -7.63 6.07
C ALA A 144 2.53 -8.11 7.19
N LEU A 145 2.19 -7.89 8.46
CA LEU A 145 2.97 -8.38 9.60
C LEU A 145 3.06 -9.91 9.62
N ILE A 146 1.97 -10.63 9.36
CA ILE A 146 1.97 -12.09 9.27
C ILE A 146 2.93 -12.57 8.18
N LEU A 147 2.84 -11.99 6.98
CA LEU A 147 3.68 -12.39 5.86
C LEU A 147 5.15 -12.04 6.09
N VAL A 148 5.42 -10.86 6.62
CA VAL A 148 6.77 -10.41 6.93
C VAL A 148 7.41 -11.20 8.06
N ASN A 149 6.65 -11.66 9.05
CA ASN A 149 7.17 -12.54 10.10
C ASN A 149 7.81 -13.80 9.48
N ARG A 150 7.18 -14.36 8.43
CA ARG A 150 7.73 -15.51 7.69
C ARG A 150 8.93 -15.15 6.81
N LEU A 151 8.95 -13.95 6.21
CA LEU A 151 9.98 -13.51 5.26
C LEU A 151 11.25 -12.93 5.93
N GLY A 152 11.06 -12.16 7.01
CA GLY A 152 12.05 -11.35 7.69
C GLY A 152 12.90 -12.07 8.74
N ALA A 153 12.97 -13.41 8.68
CA ALA A 153 13.59 -14.28 9.68
C ALA A 153 12.93 -14.25 11.08
N GLY A 154 11.65 -13.88 11.14
CA GLY A 154 10.89 -13.72 12.40
C GLY A 154 11.34 -12.52 13.24
N LEU A 155 10.66 -12.31 14.37
CA LEU A 155 11.02 -11.24 15.32
C LEU A 155 12.43 -11.43 15.90
N HIS A 156 12.84 -12.69 16.08
CA HIS A 156 14.18 -13.05 16.57
C HIS A 156 15.31 -12.68 15.58
N GLY A 157 14.98 -12.54 14.29
CA GLY A 157 15.92 -12.10 13.26
C GLY A 157 16.14 -10.58 13.22
N LEU A 158 15.38 -9.80 14.00
CA LEU A 158 15.58 -8.37 14.17
C LEU A 158 16.76 -8.13 15.12
N GLY A 159 17.93 -7.92 14.54
CA GLY A 159 19.05 -7.37 15.30
C GLY A 159 18.70 -5.99 15.87
N ARG A 160 19.51 -5.47 16.80
CA ARG A 160 19.26 -4.20 17.51
C ARG A 160 18.83 -3.03 16.61
N ARG A 161 19.45 -2.90 15.42
CA ARG A 161 19.11 -1.87 14.44
C ARG A 161 17.73 -2.09 13.80
N GLY A 162 17.38 -3.32 13.45
CA GLY A 162 16.05 -3.67 12.95
C GLY A 162 14.97 -3.35 13.98
N LEU A 163 15.20 -3.71 15.25
CA LEU A 163 14.28 -3.38 16.35
C LEU A 163 14.07 -1.86 16.50
N ILE A 164 15.13 -1.06 16.44
CA ILE A 164 15.02 0.40 16.52
C ILE A 164 14.18 0.95 15.36
N VAL A 165 14.46 0.54 14.12
CA VAL A 165 13.72 1.05 12.95
C VAL A 165 12.24 0.65 13.01
N VAL A 166 11.95 -0.60 13.37
CA VAL A 166 10.57 -1.08 13.53
C VAL A 166 9.87 -0.36 14.68
N GLY A 167 10.56 -0.12 15.79
CA GLY A 167 10.06 0.65 16.91
C GLY A 167 9.71 2.09 16.53
N ILE A 168 10.60 2.77 15.78
CA ILE A 168 10.34 4.11 15.25
C ILE A 168 9.12 4.09 14.32
N GLY A 169 9.03 3.13 13.40
CA GLY A 169 7.88 2.99 12.50
C GLY A 169 6.57 2.77 13.27
N ALA A 170 6.58 1.91 14.30
CA ALA A 170 5.42 1.65 15.15
C ALA A 170 5.00 2.89 15.95
N VAL A 171 5.97 3.63 16.51
CA VAL A 171 5.71 4.88 17.23
C VAL A 171 5.16 5.94 16.28
N LEU A 172 5.73 6.11 15.08
CA LEU A 172 5.21 7.05 14.08
C LEU A 172 3.80 6.69 13.64
N LEU A 173 3.51 5.40 13.41
CA LEU A 173 2.16 4.93 13.09
C LEU A 173 1.18 5.26 14.22
N ALA A 174 1.51 4.86 15.45
CA ALA A 174 0.70 5.10 16.62
C ALA A 174 0.48 6.59 16.86
N ALA A 175 1.52 7.40 16.75
CA ALA A 175 1.44 8.86 16.92
C ALA A 175 0.55 9.49 15.84
N THR A 176 0.65 9.06 14.58
CA THR A 176 -0.18 9.60 13.48
C THR A 176 -1.66 9.25 13.69
N LEU A 177 -1.96 8.01 14.05
CA LEU A 177 -3.33 7.56 14.32
C LEU A 177 -3.91 8.22 15.58
N LEU A 178 -3.13 8.26 16.66
CA LEU A 178 -3.52 8.87 17.91
C LEU A 178 -3.75 10.37 17.73
N TYR A 179 -2.86 11.06 17.02
CA TYR A 179 -3.04 12.48 16.72
C TYR A 179 -4.33 12.73 15.93
N ALA A 180 -4.60 11.94 14.89
CA ALA A 180 -5.84 12.05 14.13
C ALA A 180 -7.08 11.83 15.00
N GLU A 181 -7.06 10.84 15.90
CA GLU A 181 -8.19 10.54 16.78
C GLU A 181 -8.37 11.59 17.88
N LEU A 182 -7.27 12.08 18.46
CA LEU A 182 -7.28 13.17 19.43
C LEU A 182 -7.81 14.45 18.81
N LEU A 183 -7.39 14.78 17.59
CA LEU A 183 -7.88 15.94 16.86
C LEU A 183 -9.40 15.85 16.60
N ARG A 184 -9.90 14.66 16.24
CA ARG A 184 -11.34 14.43 16.00
C ARG A 184 -12.19 14.51 17.27
N ARG A 185 -11.70 14.02 18.41
CA ARG A 185 -12.48 13.94 19.65
C ARG A 185 -12.30 15.13 20.59
N TYR A 186 -11.11 15.71 20.59
CA TYR A 186 -10.67 16.68 21.60
C TYR A 186 -10.00 17.92 20.98
N GLY A 187 -9.96 18.04 19.65
CA GLY A 187 -9.41 19.22 18.99
C GLY A 187 -10.15 20.48 19.41
N SER A 188 -9.41 21.52 19.81
CA SER A 188 -10.01 22.83 20.04
C SER A 188 -10.50 23.41 18.70
N ALA A 189 -11.62 24.13 18.72
CA ALA A 189 -12.20 24.70 17.50
C ALA A 189 -11.18 25.54 16.71
N ALA A 190 -10.40 26.38 17.39
CA ALA A 190 -9.38 27.22 16.75
C ALA A 190 -8.28 26.41 16.02
N LEU A 191 -7.78 25.32 16.63
CA LEU A 191 -6.75 24.48 16.02
C LEU A 191 -7.31 23.69 14.83
N VAL A 192 -8.54 23.19 14.95
CA VAL A 192 -9.23 22.49 13.85
C VAL A 192 -9.49 23.47 12.70
N ASP A 193 -9.96 24.69 12.98
CA ASP A 193 -10.22 25.72 11.96
C ASP A 193 -8.94 26.14 11.23
N GLU A 194 -7.83 26.34 11.96
CA GLU A 194 -6.55 26.65 11.35
C GLU A 194 -6.09 25.51 10.43
N LEU A 195 -6.15 24.27 10.89
CA LEU A 195 -5.72 23.11 10.09
C LEU A 195 -6.61 22.91 8.87
N LEU A 196 -7.93 23.09 9.01
CA LEU A 196 -8.88 23.05 7.89
C LEU A 196 -8.65 24.21 6.91
N SER A 197 -8.21 25.39 7.38
CA SER A 197 -7.86 26.51 6.50
C SER A 197 -6.68 26.18 5.60
N TRP A 198 -5.66 25.47 6.11
CA TRP A 198 -4.55 24.98 5.32
C TRP A 198 -4.98 23.91 4.31
N VAL A 199 -5.87 23.00 4.72
CA VAL A 199 -6.43 21.98 3.81
C VAL A 199 -7.26 22.64 2.70
N ALA A 200 -8.10 23.63 3.04
CA ALA A 200 -8.88 24.39 2.08
C ALA A 200 -7.98 25.15 1.09
N TRP A 201 -6.96 25.84 1.60
CA TRP A 201 -5.97 26.53 0.76
C TRP A 201 -5.27 25.56 -0.20
N SER A 202 -4.84 24.40 0.29
CA SER A 202 -4.18 23.37 -0.52
C SER A 202 -5.11 22.82 -1.60
N ARG A 203 -6.39 22.59 -1.29
CA ARG A 203 -7.37 22.14 -2.28
C ARG A 203 -7.64 23.20 -3.34
N GLU A 204 -7.76 24.46 -2.94
CA GLU A 204 -8.02 25.57 -3.86
C GLU A 204 -6.84 25.85 -4.79
N HIS A 205 -5.59 25.78 -4.29
CA HIS A 205 -4.40 26.16 -5.05
C HIS A 205 -3.67 24.98 -5.71
N LEU A 206 -3.69 23.81 -5.07
CA LEU A 206 -2.95 22.62 -5.51
C LEU A 206 -3.86 21.48 -5.96
N GLY A 207 -5.19 21.62 -5.83
CA GLY A 207 -6.18 20.62 -6.23
C GLY A 207 -6.33 19.43 -5.28
N ALA A 208 -5.43 19.26 -4.31
CA ALA A 208 -5.49 18.18 -3.31
C ALA A 208 -4.65 18.46 -2.07
N PHE A 209 -4.88 17.68 -1.02
CA PHE A 209 -4.06 17.66 0.19
C PHE A 209 -3.45 16.25 0.38
N PRO A 210 -2.13 16.11 0.53
CA PRO A 210 -1.50 14.80 0.65
C PRO A 210 -1.83 14.13 1.99
N ARG A 211 -2.08 12.81 1.96
CA ARG A 211 -2.43 12.05 3.17
C ARG A 211 -1.22 11.97 4.13
N PRO A 212 -1.33 12.42 5.40
CA PRO A 212 -0.20 12.44 6.33
C PRO A 212 0.43 11.07 6.60
N ILE A 213 -0.40 10.03 6.74
CA ILE A 213 0.10 8.67 7.04
C ILE A 213 0.90 8.07 5.88
N GLU A 214 0.52 8.41 4.64
CA GLU A 214 1.20 8.00 3.42
C GLU A 214 2.55 8.73 3.27
N THR A 215 2.54 10.05 3.45
CA THR A 215 3.72 10.92 3.30
C THR A 215 4.78 10.69 4.36
N LEU A 216 4.39 10.61 5.64
CA LEU A 216 5.31 10.62 6.77
C LEU A 216 5.85 9.23 7.11
N LEU A 217 5.08 8.18 6.80
CA LEU A 217 5.41 6.81 7.18
C LEU A 217 5.42 5.86 5.99
N GLY A 218 4.32 5.77 5.24
CA GLY A 218 4.12 4.74 4.23
C GLY A 218 5.17 4.73 3.12
N VAL A 219 5.26 5.81 2.35
CA VAL A 219 6.19 5.94 1.22
C VAL A 219 7.65 5.93 1.69
N PRO A 220 8.04 6.66 2.75
CA PRO A 220 9.40 6.58 3.28
C PRO A 220 9.79 5.16 3.69
N ALA A 221 8.89 4.43 4.34
CA ALA A 221 9.13 3.05 4.75
C ALA A 221 9.23 2.09 3.57
N LEU A 222 8.44 2.26 2.51
CA LEU A 222 8.61 1.50 1.26
C LEU A 222 9.97 1.75 0.64
N ALA A 223 10.34 3.02 0.44
CA ALA A 223 11.59 3.39 -0.22
C ALA A 223 12.80 2.89 0.58
N TYR A 224 12.83 3.15 1.89
CA TYR A 224 13.91 2.72 2.77
C TYR A 224 13.94 1.20 2.95
N GLY A 225 12.78 0.54 3.07
CA GLY A 225 12.68 -0.91 3.18
C GLY A 225 13.19 -1.64 1.94
N CYS A 226 12.82 -1.18 0.74
CA CYS A 226 13.33 -1.73 -0.53
C CYS A 226 14.85 -1.54 -0.63
N HIS A 227 15.36 -0.39 -0.19
CA HIS A 227 16.79 -0.13 -0.12
C HIS A 227 17.52 -1.07 0.86
N MET A 228 16.96 -1.25 2.06
CA MET A 228 17.50 -2.16 3.06
C MET A 228 17.48 -3.63 2.60
N ARG A 229 16.44 -4.06 1.90
CA ARG A 229 16.28 -5.44 1.41
C ARG A 229 17.41 -5.89 0.49
N ALA A 230 18.04 -4.96 -0.24
CA ALA A 230 19.20 -5.28 -1.09
C ALA A 230 20.42 -5.76 -0.27
N ARG A 231 20.45 -5.45 1.04
CA ARG A 231 21.56 -5.75 1.94
C ARG A 231 21.18 -6.68 3.09
N ARG A 232 19.94 -6.61 3.58
CA ARG A 232 19.50 -7.24 4.84
C ARG A 232 18.06 -7.74 4.76
N ARG A 233 17.80 -8.95 5.26
CA ARG A 233 16.44 -9.53 5.40
C ARG A 233 15.49 -8.67 6.23
N GLN A 234 16.02 -7.94 7.21
CA GLN A 234 15.26 -7.04 8.09
C GLN A 234 14.52 -5.92 7.36
N GLY A 235 14.92 -5.59 6.12
CA GLY A 235 14.21 -4.58 5.32
C GLY A 235 12.74 -4.92 5.06
N TRP A 236 12.35 -6.19 5.13
CA TRP A 236 10.94 -6.60 5.04
C TRP A 236 10.08 -6.02 6.17
N TRP A 237 10.62 -5.92 7.38
CA TRP A 237 9.92 -5.31 8.51
C TRP A 237 9.66 -3.83 8.32
N VAL A 238 10.59 -3.13 7.65
CA VAL A 238 10.39 -1.74 7.27
C VAL A 238 9.35 -1.64 6.15
N CYS A 239 9.44 -2.51 5.12
CA CYS A 239 8.46 -2.55 4.04
C CYS A 239 7.03 -2.82 4.53
N ALA A 240 6.81 -3.52 5.65
CA ALA A 240 5.48 -3.75 6.22
C ALA A 240 4.74 -2.43 6.51
N PHE A 241 5.45 -1.41 7.00
CA PHE A 241 4.90 -0.06 7.20
C PHE A 241 4.55 0.64 5.89
N GLY A 242 5.04 0.13 4.76
CA GLY A 242 4.62 0.55 3.44
C GLY A 242 3.14 0.36 3.13
N VAL A 243 2.46 -0.51 3.89
CA VAL A 243 1.00 -0.60 3.85
C VAL A 243 0.34 0.73 4.22
N ALA A 244 0.98 1.58 5.02
CA ALA A 244 0.48 2.92 5.32
C ALA A 244 0.46 3.86 4.09
N ALA A 245 1.09 3.48 2.97
CA ALA A 245 0.93 4.17 1.69
C ALA A 245 -0.05 3.44 0.77
N THR A 246 0.08 2.10 0.67
CA THR A 246 -0.74 1.33 -0.27
C THR A 246 -2.18 1.17 0.20
N SER A 247 -2.47 1.15 1.50
CA SER A 247 -3.84 1.03 2.01
C SER A 247 -4.67 2.29 1.76
N PRO A 248 -4.23 3.51 2.13
CA PRO A 248 -4.98 4.72 1.78
C PRO A 248 -5.15 4.90 0.27
N THR A 249 -4.16 4.48 -0.52
CA THR A 249 -4.26 4.47 -1.99
C THR A 249 -5.33 3.49 -2.47
N ALA A 250 -5.37 2.27 -1.90
CA ALA A 250 -6.36 1.25 -2.24
C ALA A 250 -7.78 1.57 -1.78
N THR A 251 -7.97 2.62 -0.97
CA THR A 251 -9.28 3.12 -0.56
C THR A 251 -9.54 4.54 -1.06
N ALA A 252 -8.65 5.13 -1.86
CA ALA A 252 -8.69 6.55 -2.21
C ALA A 252 -9.95 6.95 -2.96
N LEU A 253 -10.51 6.04 -3.77
CA LEU A 253 -11.71 6.24 -4.57
C LEU A 253 -13.01 5.93 -3.80
N ALA A 254 -12.94 5.36 -2.60
CA ALA A 254 -14.12 4.98 -1.82
C ALA A 254 -14.80 6.17 -1.11
N ASN A 255 -14.17 7.34 -1.10
CA ASN A 255 -14.75 8.54 -0.51
C ASN A 255 -15.51 9.34 -1.58
N PRO A 256 -16.86 9.43 -1.51
CA PRO A 256 -17.65 10.16 -2.49
C PRO A 256 -17.45 11.68 -2.44
N ALA A 257 -16.88 12.20 -1.35
CA ALA A 257 -16.61 13.63 -1.19
C ALA A 257 -15.32 14.10 -1.89
N VAL A 258 -14.58 13.18 -2.52
CA VAL A 258 -13.28 13.46 -3.15
C VAL A 258 -13.36 13.07 -4.63
N THR A 259 -12.98 13.99 -5.52
CA THR A 259 -12.96 13.70 -6.96
C THR A 259 -11.83 12.73 -7.30
N VAL A 260 -11.92 12.04 -8.44
CA VAL A 260 -10.85 11.15 -8.93
C VAL A 260 -9.54 11.92 -9.10
N GLU A 261 -9.61 13.16 -9.60
CA GLU A 261 -8.44 14.03 -9.76
C GLU A 261 -7.80 14.37 -8.40
N GLU A 262 -8.59 14.79 -7.42
CA GLU A 262 -8.10 15.08 -6.07
C GLU A 262 -7.47 13.84 -5.44
N ALA A 263 -8.08 12.66 -5.60
CA ALA A 263 -7.55 11.40 -5.08
C ALA A 263 -6.18 11.06 -5.71
N VAL A 264 -6.04 11.20 -7.03
CA VAL A 264 -4.78 10.95 -7.74
C VAL A 264 -3.71 11.95 -7.32
N LEU A 265 -4.03 13.25 -7.28
CA LEU A 265 -3.11 14.29 -6.86
C LEU A 265 -2.64 14.08 -5.41
N SER A 266 -3.54 13.72 -4.50
CA SER A 266 -3.20 13.40 -3.11
C SER A 266 -2.15 12.28 -3.02
N VAL A 267 -2.32 11.19 -3.79
CA VAL A 267 -1.37 10.07 -3.82
C VAL A 267 -0.04 10.48 -4.45
N VAL A 268 -0.07 11.28 -5.54
CA VAL A 268 1.16 11.77 -6.19
C VAL A 268 1.94 12.69 -5.24
N TYR A 269 1.27 13.64 -4.58
CA TYR A 269 1.90 14.51 -3.60
C TYR A 269 2.44 13.70 -2.41
N GLY A 270 1.68 12.68 -1.98
CA GLY A 270 2.09 11.71 -0.98
C GLY A 270 3.40 11.01 -1.32
N LEU A 271 3.46 10.50 -2.55
CA LEU A 271 4.64 9.87 -3.12
C LEU A 271 5.83 10.83 -3.19
N VAL A 272 5.67 12.04 -3.72
CA VAL A 272 6.79 12.99 -3.87
C VAL A 272 7.38 13.37 -2.51
N VAL A 273 6.55 13.82 -1.57
CA VAL A 273 7.00 14.24 -0.24
C VAL A 273 7.59 13.05 0.52
N GLY A 274 6.93 11.90 0.48
CA GLY A 274 7.42 10.70 1.14
C GLY A 274 8.73 10.15 0.56
N LEU A 275 8.96 10.30 -0.76
CA LEU A 275 10.24 9.94 -1.38
C LEU A 275 11.38 10.85 -0.92
N VAL A 276 11.12 12.14 -0.72
CA VAL A 276 12.12 13.07 -0.15
C VAL A 276 12.50 12.63 1.28
N ILE A 277 11.52 12.31 2.12
CA ILE A 277 11.77 11.80 3.48
C ILE A 277 12.50 10.45 3.44
N GLY A 278 12.08 9.53 2.56
CA GLY A 278 12.74 8.24 2.35
C GLY A 278 14.20 8.38 1.88
N TRP A 279 14.47 9.34 0.99
CA TRP A 279 15.83 9.69 0.58
C TRP A 279 16.67 10.18 1.76
N LEU A 280 16.13 11.08 2.58
CA LEU A 280 16.81 11.56 3.79
C LEU A 280 17.11 10.41 4.75
N ALA A 281 16.15 9.51 4.99
CA ALA A 281 16.34 8.34 5.84
C ALA A 281 17.48 7.44 5.34
N ILE A 282 17.51 7.14 4.03
CA ILE A 282 18.61 6.39 3.41
C ILE A 282 19.95 7.10 3.60
N ARG A 283 20.00 8.43 3.43
CA ARG A 283 21.24 9.20 3.54
C ARG A 283 21.76 9.25 4.97
N ILE A 284 20.88 9.45 5.95
CA ILE A 284 21.21 9.42 7.39
C ILE A 284 21.74 8.03 7.76
N ASP A 285 21.05 6.99 7.34
CA ASP A 285 21.45 5.61 7.62
C ASP A 285 22.84 5.26 7.05
N LEU A 286 23.11 5.66 5.81
CA LEU A 286 24.43 5.49 5.19
C LEU A 286 25.50 6.37 5.84
N ALA A 287 25.16 7.56 6.34
CA ALA A 287 26.11 8.43 7.04
C ALA A 287 26.50 7.86 8.41
N LEU A 288 25.56 7.22 9.11
CA LEU A 288 25.78 6.60 10.42
C LEU A 288 26.48 5.23 10.31
N THR A 289 26.34 4.53 9.19
CA THR A 289 26.82 3.13 9.07
C THR A 289 27.84 2.85 7.98
N GLY A 290 28.08 3.78 7.06
CA GLY A 290 29.01 3.60 5.94
C GLY A 290 30.48 3.89 6.29
N ASN A 291 31.39 3.09 5.73
CA ASN A 291 32.83 3.40 5.76
C ASN A 291 33.14 4.69 4.97
N ARG A 292 34.00 5.55 5.51
CA ARG A 292 34.30 6.92 5.02
C ARG A 292 35.11 7.00 3.69
N GLY A 293 34.90 6.10 2.73
CA GLY A 293 35.64 6.06 1.46
C GLY A 293 34.77 5.88 0.21
N ARG A 294 35.05 6.62 -0.87
CA ARG A 294 34.31 6.54 -2.16
C ARG A 294 34.48 5.17 -2.84
N ARG A 295 35.67 4.55 -2.75
CA ARG A 295 35.92 3.17 -3.21
C ARG A 295 35.23 2.11 -2.35
N SER A 296 35.23 2.29 -1.03
CA SER A 296 34.53 1.38 -0.11
C SER A 296 33.02 1.39 -0.35
N ARG A 297 32.43 2.54 -0.70
CA ARG A 297 31.00 2.65 -1.05
C ARG A 297 30.66 1.96 -2.37
N ALA A 298 31.51 2.10 -3.39
CA ALA A 298 31.33 1.38 -4.65
C ALA A 298 31.47 -0.14 -4.47
N ALA A 299 32.44 -0.58 -3.65
CA ALA A 299 32.59 -1.99 -3.30
C ALA A 299 31.41 -2.53 -2.47
N GLU A 300 30.87 -1.73 -1.53
CA GLU A 300 29.69 -2.11 -0.74
C GLU A 300 28.42 -2.15 -1.60
N GLN A 301 28.27 -1.24 -2.58
CA GLN A 301 27.18 -1.30 -3.57
C GLN A 301 27.30 -2.52 -4.49
N ALA A 302 28.52 -2.87 -4.92
CA ALA A 302 28.79 -4.06 -5.70
C ALA A 302 28.58 -5.36 -4.89
N ALA A 303 28.81 -5.32 -3.58
CA ALA A 303 28.58 -6.44 -2.65
C ALA A 303 27.13 -6.48 -2.10
N ALA A 304 26.33 -5.43 -2.30
CA ALA A 304 24.91 -5.36 -1.93
C ALA A 304 24.04 -6.17 -2.91
N VAL A 305 24.35 -7.46 -3.05
CA VAL A 305 23.61 -8.40 -3.87
C VAL A 305 23.12 -9.50 -2.93
N ARG A 306 22.06 -9.21 -2.18
CA ARG A 306 21.19 -10.28 -1.72
C ARG A 306 20.18 -10.57 -2.84
N PRO A 307 20.33 -11.66 -3.61
CA PRO A 307 19.37 -12.01 -4.62
C PRO A 307 18.05 -12.37 -3.92
N GLU A 308 16.99 -11.63 -4.23
CA GLU A 308 15.62 -12.07 -3.99
C GLU A 308 15.00 -12.52 -5.31
N PRO A 309 14.03 -13.45 -5.28
CA PRO A 309 13.34 -13.90 -6.47
C PRO A 309 12.68 -12.75 -7.24
N SER A 310 12.58 -12.90 -8.56
CA SER A 310 11.89 -11.92 -9.42
C SER A 310 10.45 -11.68 -8.95
N ARG A 311 9.85 -10.54 -9.35
CA ARG A 311 8.55 -10.06 -8.85
C ARG A 311 7.43 -11.12 -8.83
N PHE A 312 7.43 -12.03 -9.81
CA PHE A 312 6.38 -13.04 -10.00
C PHE A 312 6.79 -14.45 -9.53
N ALA A 313 8.01 -14.61 -9.02
CA ALA A 313 8.45 -15.84 -8.38
C ALA A 313 7.99 -15.87 -6.91
N PRO A 314 7.83 -17.05 -6.30
CA PRO A 314 7.55 -17.15 -4.86
C PRO A 314 8.73 -16.59 -4.04
N LEU A 315 8.44 -15.91 -2.92
CA LEU A 315 9.42 -15.40 -1.97
C LEU A 315 9.88 -16.45 -0.95
N LEU A 316 9.05 -17.47 -0.72
CA LEU A 316 9.25 -18.57 0.21
C LEU A 316 9.46 -19.87 -0.56
#